data_AF-A0A7V4P434-F1
#
_entry.id   AF-A0A7V4P434-F1
#
_cell.length_a   1.000
_cell.length_b   1.000
_cell.length_c   1.000
_cell.angle_alpha   90.00
_cell.angle_beta   90.00
_cell.angle_gamma   90.00
#
_symmetry.space_group_name_H-M   'P 1'
#
loop_
_entity.id
_entity.type
_entity.pdbx_description
1 polymer ?
#
loop_
_entity_poly.entity_id
_entity_poly.type
_entity_poly.pdbx_seq_one_letter_code
_entity_poly.pdbx_strand_id
1 'polypeptide(L)'
;MNCTRCGYLLFGVASGRCPECGGEYSATDYRFPAGSVRFLCPSCQQSYLGNDAFGLPYPRSFECARCGQHLHAGRMAVHPAAENAFGEPLRVGTDWDRRARLGVVRAFVGSMTGVAIRPAEFFRLSITRERSAAIGFGVLAIVVAQAFWLLVALPVWYLYSPVALPPSSLARGLIEYVGLLTALVTAFLLWTYAYAYSMCLVLWITGETDTDMNLAVQIAAYSAAVLPAVPPIGLLWYVAVARIGLRELAAVTPGRALLAATLLPLLTANAVVAAVLLL
;
A
#
# COMPACT_ATOMS: atom_id res chain seq x y z
N MET A 1 23.12 -7.83 1.42
CA MET A 1 21.91 -7.15 1.92
C MET A 1 21.97 -5.73 1.40
N ASN A 2 21.15 -5.35 0.43
CA ASN A 2 21.25 -4.04 -0.21
C ASN A 2 20.04 -3.19 0.18
N CYS A 3 20.24 -1.91 0.46
CA CYS A 3 19.17 -0.96 0.75
C CYS A 3 18.14 -0.96 -0.37
N THR A 4 16.86 -1.15 -0.03
CA THR A 4 15.76 -1.20 -1.00
C THR A 4 15.53 0.14 -1.72
N ARG A 5 15.99 1.26 -1.13
CA ARG A 5 15.85 2.60 -1.70
C ARG A 5 16.98 2.99 -2.64
N CYS A 6 18.24 2.82 -2.23
CA CYS A 6 19.41 3.30 -3.00
C CYS A 6 20.37 2.19 -3.48
N GLY A 7 20.16 0.94 -3.08
CA GLY A 7 21.03 -0.18 -3.45
C GLY A 7 22.33 -0.33 -2.65
N TYR A 8 22.62 0.58 -1.70
CA TYR A 8 23.83 0.52 -0.86
C TYR A 8 23.94 -0.79 -0.05
N LEU A 9 25.14 -1.35 0.08
CA LEU A 9 25.39 -2.59 0.83
C LEU A 9 25.31 -2.35 2.33
N LEU A 10 24.34 -2.97 3.01
CA LEU A 10 24.04 -2.77 4.43
C LEU A 10 24.69 -3.80 5.36
N PHE A 11 25.49 -4.74 4.84
CA PHE A 11 26.23 -5.67 5.70
C PHE A 11 27.22 -4.90 6.57
N GLY A 12 27.25 -5.24 7.86
CA GLY A 12 28.07 -4.59 8.90
C GLY A 12 27.58 -3.22 9.35
N VAL A 13 26.49 -2.71 8.77
CA VAL A 13 25.84 -1.48 9.22
C VAL A 13 24.83 -1.84 10.31
N ALA A 14 24.80 -1.04 11.39
CA ALA A 14 23.77 -1.19 12.41
C ALA A 14 22.39 -0.91 11.80
N SER A 15 21.42 -1.78 12.07
CA SER A 15 20.04 -1.61 11.60
C SER A 15 19.45 -0.29 12.12
N GLY A 16 18.60 0.36 11.32
CA GLY A 16 18.02 1.65 11.67
C GLY A 16 17.90 2.57 10.46
N ARG A 17 19.02 3.15 10.00
CA ARG A 17 19.04 4.07 8.85
C ARG A 17 20.20 3.78 7.91
N CYS A 18 19.94 3.81 6.62
CA CYS A 18 20.96 3.68 5.58
C CYS A 18 21.88 4.90 5.62
N PRO A 19 23.22 4.74 5.66
CA PRO A 19 24.16 5.85 5.75
C PRO A 19 24.15 6.73 4.49
N GLU A 20 23.79 6.18 3.34
CA GLU A 20 23.75 6.92 2.07
C GLU A 20 22.47 7.74 1.90
N CYS A 21 21.30 7.11 2.01
CA CYS A 21 20.02 7.76 1.69
C CYS A 21 19.17 8.14 2.91
N GLY A 22 19.64 7.82 4.13
CA GLY A 22 18.87 8.03 5.37
C GLY A 22 17.62 7.15 5.52
N GLY A 23 17.33 6.29 4.54
CA GLY A 23 16.14 5.43 4.54
C GLY A 23 16.16 4.44 5.69
N GLU A 24 15.02 4.27 6.37
CA GLU A 24 14.91 3.32 7.47
C GLU A 24 14.97 1.88 6.96
N TYR A 25 15.64 1.01 7.72
CA TYR A 25 15.68 -0.42 7.41
C TYR A 25 15.86 -1.26 8.68
N SER A 26 15.32 -2.47 8.65
CA SER A 26 15.52 -3.52 9.65
C SER A 26 16.17 -4.75 9.02
N ALA A 27 17.04 -5.44 9.74
CA ALA A 27 17.55 -6.73 9.30
C ALA A 27 16.44 -7.77 9.07
N THR A 28 15.29 -7.63 9.76
CA THR A 28 14.11 -8.50 9.56
C THR A 28 13.36 -8.21 8.27
N ASP A 29 13.71 -7.15 7.54
CA ASP A 29 13.14 -6.83 6.22
C ASP A 29 13.79 -7.65 5.10
N TYR A 30 14.72 -8.54 5.46
CA TYR A 30 15.46 -9.38 4.53
C TYR A 30 15.34 -10.84 4.95
N ARG A 31 15.35 -11.70 3.93
CA ARG A 31 15.52 -13.13 4.04
C ARG A 31 16.94 -13.47 3.69
N PHE A 32 17.53 -14.37 4.46
CA PHE A 32 18.87 -14.90 4.22
C PHE A 32 18.77 -16.42 4.07
N PRO A 33 19.66 -17.06 3.29
CA PRO A 33 19.86 -18.50 3.40
C PRO A 33 20.22 -18.88 4.84
N ALA A 34 19.63 -19.95 5.37
CA ALA A 34 19.88 -20.37 6.76
C ALA A 34 21.38 -20.62 6.98
N GLY A 35 21.92 -20.09 8.09
CA GLY A 35 23.33 -20.18 8.45
C GLY A 35 24.28 -19.28 7.64
N SER A 36 23.78 -18.52 6.65
CA SER A 36 24.65 -17.70 5.80
C SER A 36 25.07 -16.37 6.43
N VAL A 37 24.40 -15.92 7.49
CA VAL A 37 24.66 -14.62 8.15
C VAL A 37 24.71 -14.75 9.66
N ARG A 38 25.44 -13.82 10.30
CA ARG A 38 25.53 -13.65 11.75
C ARG A 38 24.99 -12.29 12.13
N PHE A 39 24.28 -12.23 13.25
CA PHE A 39 23.75 -11.02 13.85
C PHE A 39 24.64 -10.66 15.03
N LEU A 40 25.16 -9.43 15.05
CA LEU A 40 26.08 -8.98 16.10
C LEU A 40 25.36 -8.16 17.16
N CYS A 41 25.61 -8.48 18.42
CA CYS A 41 25.19 -7.66 19.55
C CYS A 41 25.80 -6.25 19.42
N PRO A 42 25.01 -5.16 19.50
CA PRO A 42 25.52 -3.80 19.34
C PRO A 42 26.52 -3.40 20.45
N SER A 43 26.42 -3.98 21.65
CA SER A 43 27.30 -3.63 22.78
C SER A 43 28.59 -4.44 22.83
N CYS A 44 28.52 -5.77 22.69
CA CYS A 44 29.67 -6.66 22.91
C CYS A 44 30.12 -7.46 21.69
N GLN A 45 29.48 -7.24 20.53
CA GLN A 45 29.77 -7.91 19.25
C GLN A 45 29.64 -9.45 19.29
N GLN A 46 28.97 -10.00 20.31
CA GLN A 46 28.63 -11.43 20.35
C GLN A 46 27.80 -11.78 19.10
N SER A 47 28.21 -12.84 18.40
CA SER A 47 27.57 -13.27 17.16
C SER A 47 26.49 -14.32 17.40
N TYR A 48 25.37 -14.17 16.71
CA TYR A 48 24.25 -15.12 16.71
C TYR A 48 23.96 -15.54 15.28
N LEU A 49 23.94 -16.84 15.02
CA LEU A 49 23.70 -17.36 13.67
C LEU A 49 22.22 -17.21 13.29
N GLY A 50 21.95 -16.79 12.06
CA GLY A 50 20.59 -16.79 11.53
C GLY A 50 20.16 -18.19 11.10
N ASN A 51 19.41 -18.90 11.94
CA ASN A 51 19.10 -20.32 11.77
C ASN A 51 17.61 -20.62 11.55
N ASP A 52 16.72 -19.62 11.59
CA ASP A 52 15.30 -19.82 11.30
C ASP A 52 15.02 -19.97 9.79
N ALA A 53 13.74 -20.18 9.43
CA ALA A 53 13.30 -20.34 8.04
C ALA A 53 13.56 -19.11 7.15
N PHE A 54 13.81 -17.94 7.75
CA PHE A 54 14.14 -16.69 7.08
C PHE A 54 15.63 -16.33 7.21
N GLY A 55 16.44 -17.20 7.83
CA GLY A 55 17.85 -16.92 8.10
C GLY A 55 18.05 -15.83 9.16
N LEU A 56 17.12 -15.71 10.12
CA LEU A 56 17.18 -14.81 11.27
C LEU A 56 17.48 -15.61 12.55
N PRO A 57 17.94 -14.97 13.65
CA PRO A 57 18.12 -15.65 14.93
C PRO A 57 16.78 -16.10 15.51
N TYR A 58 16.78 -17.28 16.12
CA TYR A 58 15.63 -17.78 16.89
C TYR A 58 16.02 -17.97 18.37
N PRO A 59 15.28 -17.36 19.32
CA PRO A 59 14.12 -16.47 19.13
C PRO A 59 14.51 -15.10 18.54
N ARG A 60 13.53 -14.30 18.09
CA ARG A 60 13.78 -12.96 17.50
C ARG A 60 14.17 -11.88 18.52
N SER A 61 13.78 -12.09 19.77
CA SER A 61 14.16 -11.26 20.91
C SER A 61 14.74 -12.15 22.01
N PHE A 62 15.90 -11.78 22.54
CA PHE A 62 16.61 -12.57 23.54
C PHE A 62 17.62 -11.70 24.29
N GLU A 63 18.09 -12.17 25.45
CA GLU A 63 19.20 -11.54 26.14
C GLU A 63 20.54 -12.01 25.56
N CYS A 64 21.46 -11.07 25.41
CA CYS A 64 22.79 -11.37 24.91
C CYS A 64 23.53 -12.28 25.90
N ALA A 65 23.92 -13.48 25.48
CA ALA A 65 24.61 -14.46 26.33
C ALA A 65 25.92 -13.94 26.95
N ARG A 66 26.55 -12.91 26.36
CA ARG A 66 27.80 -12.32 26.86
C ARG A 66 27.61 -11.12 27.79
N CYS A 67 26.69 -10.20 27.50
CA CYS A 67 26.56 -8.93 28.23
C CYS A 67 25.19 -8.72 28.89
N GLY A 68 24.26 -9.66 28.75
CA GLY A 68 22.90 -9.57 29.31
C GLY A 68 21.97 -8.56 28.65
N GLN A 69 22.45 -7.74 27.69
CA GLN A 69 21.59 -6.76 27.02
C GLN A 69 20.44 -7.45 26.27
N HIS A 70 19.21 -6.94 26.43
CA HIS A 70 18.08 -7.39 25.62
C HIS A 70 18.24 -6.98 24.14
N LEU A 71 18.19 -7.95 23.25
CA LEU A 71 18.39 -7.81 21.80
C LEU A 71 17.13 -8.13 21.04
N HIS A 72 16.92 -7.42 19.93
CA HIS A 72 15.93 -7.74 18.91
C HIS A 72 16.65 -7.84 17.56
N ALA A 73 16.41 -8.93 16.81
CA ALA A 73 17.12 -9.23 15.55
C ALA A 73 17.12 -8.04 14.56
N GLY A 74 16.00 -7.31 14.48
CA GLY A 74 15.85 -6.15 13.61
C GLY A 74 16.70 -4.92 13.96
N ARG A 75 17.39 -4.91 15.11
CA ARG A 75 18.29 -3.82 15.54
C ARG A 75 19.77 -4.21 15.51
N MET A 76 20.08 -5.45 15.13
CA MET A 76 21.44 -5.96 15.11
C MET A 76 22.11 -5.67 13.77
N ALA A 77 23.44 -5.51 13.77
CA ALA A 77 24.20 -5.48 12.53
C ALA A 77 24.32 -6.90 11.97
N VAL A 78 24.20 -7.05 10.65
CA VAL A 78 24.28 -8.36 9.97
C VAL A 78 25.62 -8.48 9.26
N HIS A 79 26.34 -9.57 9.50
CA HIS A 79 27.58 -9.90 8.80
C HIS A 79 27.47 -11.22 8.03
N PRO A 80 28.09 -11.31 6.84
CA PRO A 80 28.26 -12.59 6.14
C PRO A 80 28.96 -13.64 7.02
N ALA A 81 28.38 -14.82 7.12
CA ALA A 81 28.99 -16.01 7.72
C ALA A 81 29.57 -16.97 6.67
N ALA A 82 29.10 -16.85 5.42
CA ALA A 82 29.43 -17.68 4.28
C ALA A 82 29.58 -16.83 3.01
N GLU A 83 30.28 -17.33 2.00
CA GLU A 83 30.49 -16.61 0.73
C GLU A 83 29.19 -16.39 -0.06
N ASN A 84 28.21 -17.27 0.11
CA ASN A 84 26.88 -17.17 -0.48
C ASN A 84 25.91 -16.29 0.33
N ALA A 85 26.40 -15.48 1.26
CA ALA A 85 25.55 -14.60 2.06
C ALA A 85 24.97 -13.47 1.20
N PHE A 86 23.71 -13.61 0.84
CA PHE A 86 22.92 -12.52 0.27
C PHE A 86 21.65 -12.32 1.09
N GLY A 87 21.21 -11.06 1.19
CA GLY A 87 19.96 -10.70 1.83
C GLY A 87 18.96 -10.37 0.74
N GLU A 88 17.97 -11.23 0.54
CA GLU A 88 16.85 -10.98 -0.34
C GLU A 88 15.85 -10.09 0.39
N PRO A 89 15.58 -8.85 -0.07
CA PRO A 89 14.61 -8.00 0.59
C PRO A 89 13.23 -8.68 0.55
N LEU A 90 12.67 -8.95 1.71
CA LEU A 90 11.28 -9.38 1.87
C LEU A 90 10.31 -8.23 1.52
N ARG A 91 10.80 -6.98 1.49
CA ARG A 91 10.02 -5.75 1.32
C ARG A 91 10.58 -4.89 0.18
N VAL A 92 10.35 -5.30 -1.07
CA VAL A 92 10.88 -4.60 -2.26
C VAL A 92 10.05 -3.38 -2.67
N GLY A 93 8.96 -3.08 -1.95
CA GLY A 93 7.94 -2.13 -2.39
C GLY A 93 7.08 -2.71 -3.51
N THR A 94 5.99 -2.03 -3.81
CA THR A 94 5.13 -2.36 -4.95
C THR A 94 5.79 -1.95 -6.26
N ASP A 95 5.22 -2.38 -7.39
CA ASP A 95 5.66 -1.89 -8.70
C ASP A 95 5.50 -0.37 -8.81
N TRP A 96 4.47 0.19 -8.18
CA TRP A 96 4.21 1.63 -8.14
C TRP A 96 5.27 2.41 -7.36
N ASP A 97 5.76 1.85 -6.24
CA ASP A 97 6.89 2.43 -5.51
C ASP A 97 8.15 2.48 -6.39
N ARG A 98 8.32 1.48 -7.26
CA ARG A 98 9.45 1.35 -8.18
C ARG A 98 9.23 2.01 -9.54
N ARG A 99 8.22 2.88 -9.69
CA ARG A 99 7.86 3.54 -10.95
C ARG A 99 8.99 4.33 -11.62
N ALA A 100 9.91 4.90 -10.84
CA ALA A 100 11.07 5.61 -11.37
C ALA A 100 12.02 4.67 -12.15
N ARG A 101 12.08 3.38 -11.77
CA ARG A 101 12.92 2.35 -12.42
C ARG A 101 12.15 1.58 -13.50
N LEU A 102 10.89 1.23 -13.23
CA LEU A 102 10.07 0.40 -14.11
C LEU A 102 9.35 1.18 -15.23
N GLY A 103 9.25 2.51 -15.09
CA GLY A 103 8.39 3.37 -15.90
C GLY A 103 6.96 3.42 -15.37
N VAL A 104 6.28 4.56 -15.54
CA VAL A 104 4.97 4.84 -14.93
C VAL A 104 3.88 3.86 -15.39
N VAL A 105 3.80 3.59 -16.69
CA VAL A 105 2.75 2.71 -17.26
C VAL A 105 2.91 1.28 -16.77
N ARG A 106 4.12 0.72 -16.85
CA ARG A 106 4.40 -0.65 -16.38
C ARG A 106 4.15 -0.79 -14.88
N ALA A 107 4.60 0.20 -14.11
CA ALA A 107 4.39 0.24 -12.66
C ALA A 107 2.91 0.33 -12.27
N PHE A 108 2.14 1.14 -13.00
CA PHE A 108 0.70 1.29 -12.81
C PHE A 108 -0.03 -0.03 -13.10
N VAL A 109 0.19 -0.63 -14.28
CA VAL A 109 -0.46 -1.88 -14.67
C VAL A 109 -0.06 -3.04 -13.75
N GLY A 110 1.23 -3.14 -13.40
CA GLY A 110 1.73 -4.14 -12.44
C GLY A 110 1.07 -4.01 -11.06
N SER A 111 0.91 -2.79 -10.57
CA SER A 111 0.27 -2.54 -9.27
C SER A 111 -1.24 -2.77 -9.31
N MET A 112 -1.91 -2.34 -10.36
CA MET A 112 -3.33 -2.61 -10.57
C MET A 112 -3.60 -4.13 -10.63
N THR A 113 -2.76 -4.87 -11.35
CA THR A 113 -2.83 -6.34 -11.43
C THR A 113 -2.56 -6.99 -10.08
N GLY A 114 -1.56 -6.51 -9.34
CA GLY A 114 -1.23 -7.00 -8.00
C GLY A 114 -2.38 -6.81 -7.01
N VAL A 115 -2.98 -5.62 -6.98
CA VAL A 115 -4.14 -5.31 -6.13
C VAL A 115 -5.37 -6.14 -6.54
N ALA A 116 -5.61 -6.30 -7.84
CA ALA A 116 -6.79 -6.99 -8.36
C ALA A 116 -6.72 -8.52 -8.21
N ILE A 117 -5.54 -9.13 -8.38
CA ILE A 117 -5.41 -10.60 -8.43
C ILE A 117 -4.84 -11.16 -7.12
N ARG A 118 -3.86 -10.47 -6.51
CA ARG A 118 -3.14 -10.96 -5.33
C ARG A 118 -3.00 -9.87 -4.24
N PRO A 119 -4.12 -9.31 -3.75
CA PRO A 119 -4.10 -8.18 -2.82
C PRO A 119 -3.29 -8.46 -1.55
N ALA A 120 -3.32 -9.69 -1.02
CA ALA A 120 -2.56 -10.03 0.18
C ALA A 120 -1.04 -9.96 -0.04
N GLU A 121 -0.56 -10.47 -1.17
CA GLU A 121 0.86 -10.38 -1.55
C GLU A 121 1.25 -8.93 -1.82
N PHE A 122 0.38 -8.18 -2.53
CA PHE A 122 0.59 -6.77 -2.81
C PHE A 122 0.77 -5.93 -1.54
N PHE A 123 -0.14 -6.06 -0.57
CA PHE A 123 -0.07 -5.29 0.68
C PHE A 123 1.10 -5.71 1.57
N ARG A 124 1.53 -6.97 1.55
CA ARG A 124 2.77 -7.40 2.23
C ARG A 124 4.00 -6.70 1.67
N LEU A 125 4.02 -6.42 0.37
CA LEU A 125 5.11 -5.72 -0.31
C LEU A 125 5.03 -4.20 -0.15
N SER A 126 3.84 -3.64 0.08
CA SER A 126 3.56 -2.20 0.08
C SER A 126 3.92 -1.45 1.37
N ILE A 127 4.96 -1.85 2.10
CA ILE A 127 5.27 -1.28 3.43
C ILE A 127 5.94 0.11 3.36
N THR A 128 6.23 0.63 2.16
CA THR A 128 6.71 2.01 2.01
C THR A 128 5.66 2.97 2.60
N ARG A 129 6.01 3.64 3.70
CA ARG A 129 5.16 4.64 4.39
C ARG A 129 4.94 5.93 3.59
N GLU A 130 5.34 5.97 2.33
CA GLU A 130 5.15 7.14 1.48
C GLU A 130 3.68 7.24 1.07
N ARG A 131 2.87 7.88 1.93
CA ARG A 131 1.47 8.21 1.70
C ARG A 131 1.23 8.87 0.34
N SER A 132 2.18 9.70 -0.12
CA SER A 132 2.11 10.37 -1.42
C SER A 132 2.13 9.39 -2.60
N ALA A 133 2.84 8.27 -2.50
CA ALA A 133 2.89 7.26 -3.55
C ALA A 133 1.53 6.58 -3.71
N ALA A 134 0.92 6.12 -2.61
CA ALA A 134 -0.40 5.48 -2.63
C ALA A 134 -1.50 6.42 -3.14
N ILE A 135 -1.52 7.68 -2.68
CA ILE A 135 -2.47 8.69 -3.18
C ILE A 135 -2.25 8.95 -4.67
N GLY A 136 -1.00 9.12 -5.10
CA GLY A 136 -0.68 9.33 -6.52
C GLY A 136 -1.14 8.17 -7.40
N PHE A 137 -1.02 6.93 -6.93
CA PHE A 137 -1.57 5.76 -7.61
C PHE A 137 -3.09 5.81 -7.73
N GLY A 138 -3.78 6.06 -6.61
CA GLY A 138 -5.24 6.13 -6.57
C GLY A 138 -5.81 7.23 -7.46
N VAL A 139 -5.20 8.42 -7.45
CA VAL A 139 -5.57 9.54 -8.34
C VAL A 139 -5.37 9.14 -9.80
N LEU A 140 -4.21 8.55 -10.15
CA LEU A 140 -3.96 8.10 -11.52
C LEU A 140 -4.99 7.04 -11.95
N ALA A 141 -5.32 6.10 -11.07
CA ALA A 141 -6.32 5.06 -11.37
C ALA A 141 -7.68 5.65 -11.71
N ILE A 142 -8.11 6.68 -10.99
CA ILE A 142 -9.37 7.37 -11.26
C ILE A 142 -9.30 8.17 -12.54
N VAL A 143 -8.23 8.91 -12.79
CA VAL A 143 -8.06 9.67 -14.05
C VAL A 143 -8.11 8.73 -15.26
N VAL A 144 -7.38 7.61 -15.20
CA VAL A 144 -7.38 6.59 -16.27
C VAL A 144 -8.77 5.99 -16.47
N ALA A 145 -9.47 5.68 -15.38
CA ALA A 145 -10.81 5.14 -15.48
C ALA A 145 -11.82 6.14 -16.05
N GLN A 146 -11.75 7.41 -15.66
CA GLN A 146 -12.63 8.44 -16.21
C GLN A 146 -12.34 8.69 -17.69
N ALA A 147 -11.07 8.70 -18.08
CA ALA A 147 -10.70 8.78 -19.48
C ALA A 147 -11.26 7.59 -20.29
N PHE A 148 -11.23 6.37 -19.72
CA PHE A 148 -11.85 5.20 -20.33
C PHE A 148 -13.37 5.34 -20.47
N TRP A 149 -14.08 5.74 -19.40
CA TRP A 149 -15.53 5.96 -19.46
C TRP A 149 -15.92 7.06 -20.44
N LEU A 150 -15.15 8.15 -20.53
CA LEU A 150 -15.36 9.20 -21.52
C LEU A 150 -15.19 8.65 -22.94
N LEU A 151 -14.13 7.88 -23.19
CA LEU A 151 -13.86 7.27 -24.49
C LEU A 151 -15.01 6.36 -24.94
N VAL A 152 -15.62 5.63 -24.01
CA VAL A 152 -16.76 4.73 -24.28
C VAL A 152 -18.07 5.50 -24.42
N ALA A 153 -18.30 6.52 -23.59
CA ALA A 153 -19.54 7.29 -23.58
C ALA A 153 -19.68 8.26 -24.75
N LEU A 154 -18.57 8.82 -25.26
CA LEU A 154 -18.57 9.78 -26.37
C LEU A 154 -19.23 9.23 -27.65
N PRO A 155 -18.85 8.04 -28.17
CA PRO A 155 -19.49 7.45 -29.34
C PRO A 155 -20.97 7.15 -29.12
N VAL A 156 -21.33 6.64 -27.93
CA VAL A 156 -22.73 6.38 -27.57
C VAL A 156 -23.53 7.67 -27.61
N TRP A 157 -23.04 8.71 -26.94
CA TRP A 157 -23.69 10.00 -26.93
C TRP A 157 -23.80 10.62 -28.34
N TYR A 158 -22.76 10.50 -29.16
CA TYR A 158 -22.77 10.96 -30.55
C TYR A 158 -23.81 10.21 -31.42
N LEU A 159 -23.91 8.89 -31.26
CA LEU A 159 -24.86 8.06 -32.00
C LEU A 159 -26.32 8.33 -31.62
N TYR A 160 -26.59 8.70 -30.37
CA TYR A 160 -27.95 8.90 -29.85
C TYR A 160 -28.37 10.38 -29.75
N SER A 161 -27.48 11.34 -30.04
CA SER A 161 -27.83 12.77 -30.02
C SER A 161 -28.51 13.19 -31.34
N PRO A 162 -29.76 13.66 -31.32
CA PRO A 162 -30.46 14.11 -32.53
C PRO A 162 -29.96 15.48 -33.06
N VAL A 163 -28.97 16.10 -32.42
CA VAL A 163 -28.51 17.46 -32.72
C VAL A 163 -27.05 17.44 -33.17
N ALA A 164 -26.80 17.94 -34.40
CA ALA A 164 -25.45 18.24 -34.86
C ALA A 164 -24.84 19.36 -34.01
N LEU A 165 -23.77 19.04 -33.29
CA LEU A 165 -23.16 19.93 -32.32
C LEU A 165 -22.34 21.03 -33.02
N PRO A 166 -22.62 22.31 -32.77
CA PRO A 166 -21.80 23.39 -33.30
C PRO A 166 -20.39 23.34 -32.69
N PRO A 167 -19.32 23.78 -33.40
CA PRO A 167 -17.94 23.71 -32.91
C PRO A 167 -17.71 24.38 -31.54
N SER A 168 -18.50 25.41 -31.21
CA SER A 168 -18.46 26.11 -29.91
C SER A 168 -18.89 25.22 -28.73
N SER A 169 -19.64 24.14 -28.98
CA SER A 169 -20.01 23.17 -27.97
C SER A 169 -18.83 22.29 -27.51
N LEU A 170 -17.81 22.10 -28.36
CA LEU A 170 -16.62 21.32 -28.00
C LEU A 170 -15.78 22.04 -26.93
N ALA A 171 -15.60 23.35 -27.06
CA ALA A 171 -14.87 24.15 -26.07
C ALA A 171 -15.59 24.16 -24.71
N ARG A 172 -16.92 24.32 -24.72
CA ARG A 172 -17.73 24.24 -23.50
C ARG A 172 -17.67 22.85 -22.86
N GLY A 173 -17.83 21.79 -23.67
CA GLY A 173 -17.74 20.41 -23.20
C GLY A 173 -16.37 20.08 -22.59
N LEU A 174 -15.28 20.61 -23.13
CA LEU A 174 -13.95 20.45 -22.55
C LEU A 174 -13.83 21.11 -21.17
N ILE A 175 -14.35 22.34 -21.01
CA ILE A 175 -14.35 23.06 -19.73
C ILE A 175 -15.19 22.29 -18.68
N GLU A 176 -16.39 21.85 -19.07
CA GLU A 176 -17.27 21.06 -18.21
C GLU A 176 -16.60 19.73 -17.80
N TYR A 177 -15.91 19.06 -18.74
CA TYR A 177 -15.18 17.84 -18.47
C TYR A 177 -14.01 18.05 -17.50
N VAL A 178 -13.21 19.11 -17.69
CA VAL A 178 -12.12 19.45 -16.76
C VAL A 178 -12.66 19.77 -15.37
N GLY A 179 -13.79 20.49 -15.30
CA GLY A 179 -14.50 20.76 -14.05
C GLY A 179 -14.95 19.48 -13.35
N LEU A 180 -15.59 18.57 -14.09
CA LEU A 180 -16.01 17.26 -13.59
C LEU A 180 -14.83 16.42 -13.12
N LEU A 181 -13.75 16.35 -13.90
CA LEU A 181 -12.55 15.59 -13.53
C LEU A 181 -11.94 16.12 -12.23
N THR A 182 -11.86 17.45 -12.09
CA THR A 182 -11.34 18.09 -10.87
C THR A 182 -12.24 17.81 -9.67
N ALA A 183 -13.56 17.89 -9.84
CA ALA A 183 -14.53 17.55 -8.80
C ALA A 183 -14.42 16.09 -8.37
N LEU A 184 -14.26 15.15 -9.31
CA LEU A 184 -14.11 13.72 -9.03
C LEU A 184 -12.81 13.40 -8.31
N VAL A 185 -11.68 13.98 -8.71
CA VAL A 185 -10.40 13.83 -8.00
C VAL A 185 -10.52 14.37 -6.57
N THR A 186 -11.17 15.52 -6.40
CA THR A 186 -11.39 16.11 -5.07
C THR A 186 -12.29 15.22 -4.21
N ALA A 187 -13.40 14.74 -4.76
CA ALA A 187 -14.32 13.82 -4.09
C ALA A 187 -13.61 12.51 -3.70
N PHE A 188 -12.74 11.98 -4.56
CA PHE A 188 -11.92 10.81 -4.26
C PHE A 188 -10.97 11.03 -3.09
N LEU A 189 -10.27 12.17 -3.05
CA LEU A 189 -9.37 12.48 -1.95
C LEU A 189 -10.15 12.58 -0.63
N LEU A 190 -11.27 13.30 -0.63
CA LEU A 190 -12.16 13.40 0.52
C LEU A 190 -12.66 12.03 0.97
N TRP A 191 -13.10 11.20 0.03
CA TRP A 191 -13.55 9.83 0.28
C TRP A 191 -12.44 8.97 0.90
N THR A 192 -11.23 9.03 0.35
CA THR A 192 -10.08 8.27 0.83
C THR A 192 -9.77 8.60 2.29
N TYR A 193 -9.77 9.90 2.65
CA TYR A 193 -9.54 10.33 4.03
C TYR A 193 -10.70 9.98 4.96
N ALA A 194 -11.94 10.20 4.52
CA ALA A 194 -13.13 9.83 5.29
C ALA A 194 -13.13 8.32 5.59
N TYR A 195 -12.76 7.50 4.59
CA TYR A 195 -12.70 6.06 4.75
C TYR A 195 -11.56 5.62 5.67
N ALA A 196 -10.36 6.16 5.51
CA ALA A 196 -9.25 5.91 6.42
C ALA A 196 -9.60 6.30 7.87
N TYR A 197 -10.22 7.46 8.08
CA TYR A 197 -10.67 7.90 9.40
C TYR A 197 -11.72 6.95 9.99
N SER A 198 -12.67 6.50 9.17
CA SER A 198 -13.67 5.52 9.61
C SER A 198 -13.06 4.18 10.03
N MET A 199 -12.02 3.70 9.32
CA MET A 199 -11.30 2.48 9.71
C MET A 199 -10.61 2.66 11.05
N CYS A 200 -9.86 3.75 11.23
CA CYS A 200 -9.18 4.05 12.48
C CYS A 200 -10.17 4.19 13.64
N LEU A 201 -11.31 4.87 13.43
CA LEU A 201 -12.35 5.03 14.45
C LEU A 201 -12.94 3.69 14.88
N VAL A 202 -13.29 2.82 13.94
CA VAL A 202 -13.83 1.49 14.24
C VAL A 202 -12.81 0.65 14.99
N LEU A 203 -11.56 0.66 14.53
CA LEU A 203 -10.47 -0.08 15.18
C LEU A 203 -10.25 0.42 16.61
N TRP A 204 -10.24 1.73 16.81
CA TRP A 204 -10.17 2.36 18.13
C TRP A 204 -11.32 1.94 19.05
N ILE A 205 -12.57 1.99 18.58
CA ILE A 205 -13.76 1.55 19.35
C ILE A 205 -13.66 0.06 19.71
N THR A 206 -13.11 -0.77 18.83
CA THR A 206 -12.94 -2.22 19.07
C THR A 206 -11.72 -2.57 19.94
N GLY A 207 -11.00 -1.57 20.47
CA GLY A 207 -9.87 -1.73 21.39
C GLY A 207 -8.50 -1.81 20.74
N GLU A 208 -8.37 -1.45 19.46
CA GLU A 208 -7.09 -1.39 18.75
C GLU A 208 -6.59 0.06 18.69
N THR A 209 -5.54 0.40 19.45
CA THR A 209 -5.11 1.81 19.62
C THR A 209 -3.94 2.23 18.73
N ASP A 210 -3.25 1.30 18.07
CA ASP A 210 -1.97 1.58 17.39
C ASP A 210 -2.05 1.63 15.85
N THR A 211 -3.25 1.83 15.29
CA THR A 211 -3.40 1.93 13.83
C THR A 211 -2.97 3.30 13.32
N ASP A 212 -1.83 3.37 12.61
CA ASP A 212 -1.35 4.58 11.95
C ASP A 212 -2.33 5.05 10.85
N MET A 213 -2.75 6.32 10.93
CA MET A 213 -3.62 6.95 9.93
C MET A 213 -3.02 6.90 8.52
N ASN A 214 -1.69 7.01 8.37
CA ASN A 214 -1.05 6.97 7.06
C ASN A 214 -1.21 5.60 6.40
N LEU A 215 -1.20 4.54 7.20
CA LEU A 215 -1.40 3.17 6.75
C LEU A 215 -2.86 2.94 6.33
N ALA A 216 -3.83 3.48 7.08
CA ALA A 216 -5.23 3.45 6.70
C ALA A 216 -5.50 4.21 5.38
N VAL A 217 -4.88 5.39 5.19
CA VAL A 217 -4.95 6.15 3.93
C VAL A 217 -4.35 5.37 2.76
N GLN A 218 -3.22 4.70 2.98
CA GLN A 218 -2.58 3.86 1.98
C GLN A 218 -3.48 2.69 1.54
N ILE A 219 -4.10 1.99 2.50
CA ILE A 219 -5.06 0.92 2.21
C ILE A 219 -6.24 1.45 1.40
N ALA A 220 -6.83 2.57 1.83
CA ALA A 220 -7.96 3.19 1.15
C ALA A 220 -7.61 3.59 -0.30
N ALA A 221 -6.46 4.25 -0.50
CA ALA A 221 -6.01 4.72 -1.81
C ALA A 221 -5.72 3.57 -2.78
N TYR A 222 -5.02 2.51 -2.33
CA TYR A 222 -4.77 1.34 -3.18
C TYR A 222 -6.04 0.55 -3.49
N SER A 223 -6.96 0.44 -2.53
CA SER A 223 -8.23 -0.26 -2.74
C SER A 223 -9.07 0.41 -3.84
N ALA A 224 -9.02 1.74 -3.93
CA ALA A 224 -9.82 2.52 -4.87
C ALA A 224 -9.50 2.25 -6.35
N ALA A 225 -8.32 1.71 -6.65
CA ALA A 225 -7.93 1.41 -8.02
C ALA A 225 -8.82 0.35 -8.70
N VAL A 226 -9.60 -0.41 -7.93
CA VAL A 226 -10.48 -1.45 -8.46
C VAL A 226 -11.95 -1.02 -8.57
N LEU A 227 -12.30 0.12 -7.98
CA LEU A 227 -13.66 0.68 -8.02
C LEU A 227 -14.20 0.89 -9.45
N PRO A 228 -13.41 1.37 -10.43
CA PRO A 228 -13.97 1.78 -11.71
C PRO A 228 -14.34 0.65 -12.68
N ALA A 229 -14.03 -0.60 -12.36
CA ALA A 229 -14.21 -1.72 -13.28
C ALA A 229 -15.69 -2.08 -13.53
N VAL A 230 -16.55 -2.12 -12.49
CA VAL A 230 -17.99 -2.45 -12.59
C VAL A 230 -18.75 -1.95 -11.34
N PRO A 231 -19.80 -1.10 -11.42
CA PRO A 231 -20.37 -0.39 -10.25
C PRO A 231 -20.85 -1.25 -9.05
N PRO A 232 -21.48 -2.43 -9.20
CA PRO A 232 -21.79 -3.28 -8.03
C PRO A 232 -20.60 -4.16 -7.58
N ILE A 233 -19.86 -4.75 -8.53
CA ILE A 233 -18.78 -5.68 -8.22
C ILE A 233 -17.56 -4.94 -7.65
N GLY A 234 -17.30 -3.74 -8.16
CA GLY A 234 -16.19 -2.88 -7.75
C GLY A 234 -16.30 -2.44 -6.30
N LEU A 235 -17.50 -2.16 -5.78
CA LEU A 235 -17.69 -1.81 -4.37
C LEU A 235 -17.43 -3.00 -3.44
N LEU A 236 -17.96 -4.19 -3.78
CA LEU A 236 -17.70 -5.41 -3.03
C LEU A 236 -16.21 -5.75 -3.03
N TRP A 237 -15.55 -5.60 -4.17
CA TRP A 237 -14.13 -5.83 -4.29
C TRP A 237 -13.30 -4.78 -3.55
N TYR A 238 -13.69 -3.51 -3.59
CA TYR A 238 -13.07 -2.43 -2.82
C TYR A 238 -13.05 -2.77 -1.32
N VAL A 239 -14.18 -3.23 -0.77
CA VAL A 239 -14.27 -3.69 0.62
C VAL A 239 -13.39 -4.91 0.88
N ALA A 240 -13.37 -5.88 -0.04
CA ALA A 240 -12.53 -7.07 0.09
C ALA A 240 -11.04 -6.72 0.14
N VAL A 241 -10.58 -5.85 -0.76
CA VAL A 241 -9.19 -5.38 -0.83
C VAL A 241 -8.84 -4.59 0.43
N ALA A 242 -9.71 -3.68 0.89
CA ALA A 242 -9.50 -2.91 2.11
C ALA A 242 -9.38 -3.82 3.35
N ARG A 243 -10.26 -4.82 3.48
CA ARG A 243 -10.19 -5.84 4.54
C ARG A 243 -8.85 -6.59 4.52
N ILE A 244 -8.40 -7.02 3.34
CA ILE A 244 -7.13 -7.73 3.18
C ILE A 244 -5.97 -6.81 3.55
N GLY A 245 -5.98 -5.55 3.10
CA GLY A 245 -4.98 -4.55 3.46
C GLY A 245 -4.88 -4.33 4.97
N LEU A 246 -6.02 -4.17 5.66
CA LEU A 246 -6.05 -4.03 7.12
C LEU A 246 -5.47 -5.24 7.84
N ARG A 247 -5.77 -6.46 7.37
CA ARG A 247 -5.24 -7.69 7.97
C ARG A 247 -3.71 -7.79 7.79
N GLU A 248 -3.22 -7.52 6.58
CA GLU A 248 -1.80 -7.72 6.26
C GLU A 248 -0.91 -6.58 6.78
N LEU A 249 -1.39 -5.33 6.80
CA LEU A 249 -0.59 -4.16 7.19
C LEU A 249 -0.78 -3.76 8.66
N ALA A 250 -2.01 -3.83 9.19
CA ALA A 250 -2.30 -3.44 10.57
C ALA A 250 -2.36 -4.64 11.55
N ALA A 251 -2.10 -5.86 11.08
CA ALA A 251 -2.11 -7.10 11.88
C ALA A 251 -3.41 -7.34 12.67
N VAL A 252 -4.53 -6.78 12.19
CA VAL A 252 -5.83 -6.83 12.86
C VAL A 252 -6.51 -8.19 12.65
N THR A 253 -7.30 -8.65 13.63
CA THR A 253 -8.11 -9.87 13.49
C THR A 253 -9.08 -9.79 12.30
N PRO A 254 -9.40 -10.91 11.62
CA PRO A 254 -10.22 -10.88 10.40
C PRO A 254 -11.62 -10.30 10.58
N GLY A 255 -12.21 -10.43 11.78
CA GLY A 255 -13.54 -9.89 12.11
C GLY A 255 -13.52 -8.37 12.27
N ARG A 256 -12.55 -7.84 13.01
CA ARG A 256 -12.37 -6.38 13.17
C ARG A 256 -12.02 -5.72 11.83
N ALA A 257 -11.14 -6.34 11.04
CA ALA A 257 -10.80 -5.86 9.70
C ALA A 257 -12.02 -5.82 8.76
N LEU A 258 -12.91 -6.81 8.83
CA LEU A 258 -14.16 -6.82 8.05
C LEU A 258 -15.08 -5.68 8.50
N LEU A 259 -15.31 -5.54 9.80
CA LEU A 259 -16.17 -4.49 10.37
C LEU A 259 -15.68 -3.08 9.98
N ALA A 260 -14.38 -2.82 10.11
CA ALA A 260 -13.77 -1.55 9.75
C ALA A 260 -13.85 -1.26 8.25
N ALA A 261 -13.70 -2.29 7.40
CA ALA A 261 -13.79 -2.13 5.95
C ALA A 261 -15.23 -1.92 5.45
N THR A 262 -16.25 -2.49 6.09
CA THR A 262 -17.63 -2.45 5.58
C THR A 262 -18.44 -1.24 6.06
N LEU A 263 -18.13 -0.67 7.23
CA LEU A 263 -19.02 0.29 7.90
C LEU A 263 -19.33 1.52 7.04
N LEU A 264 -18.32 2.25 6.56
CA LEU A 264 -18.55 3.47 5.79
C LEU A 264 -19.20 3.22 4.41
N PRO A 265 -18.78 2.22 3.61
CA PRO A 265 -19.49 1.84 2.39
C PRO A 265 -20.98 1.55 2.62
N LEU A 266 -21.32 0.89 3.73
CA LEU A 266 -22.73 0.63 4.06
C LEU A 266 -23.48 1.91 4.45
N LEU A 267 -22.90 2.77 5.29
CA LEU A 267 -23.52 4.05 5.67
C LEU A 267 -23.79 4.94 4.45
N THR A 268 -22.83 4.98 3.53
CA THR A 268 -22.93 5.81 2.32
C THR A 268 -23.89 5.24 1.29
N ALA A 269 -23.93 3.92 1.10
CA ALA A 269 -24.96 3.27 0.29
C ALA A 269 -26.38 3.59 0.81
N ASN A 270 -26.58 3.51 2.13
CA ASN A 270 -27.86 3.85 2.75
C ASN A 270 -28.21 5.34 2.61
N ALA A 271 -27.23 6.24 2.77
CA ALA A 271 -27.44 7.68 2.60
C ALA A 271 -27.85 8.03 1.15
N VAL A 272 -27.24 7.38 0.15
CA VAL A 272 -27.61 7.56 -1.26
C VAL A 272 -29.02 7.06 -1.54
N VAL A 273 -29.40 5.88 -1.03
CA VAL A 273 -30.77 5.35 -1.17
C VAL A 273 -31.78 6.30 -0.51
N ALA A 274 -31.51 6.79 0.69
CA ALA A 274 -32.38 7.74 1.39
C ALA A 274 -32.54 9.06 0.62
N ALA A 275 -31.46 9.60 0.06
CA ALA A 275 -31.51 10.81 -0.75
C ALA A 275 -32.33 10.62 -2.04
N VAL A 276 -32.22 9.46 -2.70
CA VAL A 276 -33.02 9.13 -3.90
C VAL A 276 -34.50 8.96 -3.58
N LEU A 277 -34.86 8.40 -2.41
CA LEU A 277 -36.27 8.22 -2.01
C LEU A 277 -36.97 9.53 -1.60
N LEU A 278 -36.21 10.58 -1.31
CA LEU A 278 -36.72 11.90 -0.91
C LEU A 278 -36.90 12.88 -2.08
N LEU A 279 -36.38 12.54 -3.26
CA LEU A 279 -36.51 13.31 -4.51
C LEU A 279 -37.70 12.81 -5.34
#